data_AF-A0A938N2J7-F1
#
_entry.id   AF-A0A938N2J7-F1
#
_cell.length_a   1.000
_cell.length_b   1.000
_cell.length_c   1.000
_cell.angle_alpha   90.00
_cell.angle_beta   90.00
_cell.angle_gamma   90.00
#
_symmetry.space_group_name_H-M   'P 1'
#
loop_
_entity.id
_entity.type
_entity.pdbx_description
1 polymer ?
#
loop_
_entity_poly.entity_id
_entity_poly.type
_entity_poly.pdbx_seq_one_letter_code
_entity_poly.pdbx_strand_id
1 'polypeptide(L)'
;MSSDRSPAEESALPLPQQQQIDRLADEFERAWKNGQSPRIEDCLDRVDEAWRVHLLEELLAVEFDLLRTRDVTVDVEAYRRRFPGCEAAVRAAVALSNRRSQRAEGDAADESAGKHDEGKMPLPERIGRFPVRRRLGKGGFGVVYLAHDPGLDRLVALKVPRGELLATGQQRESFLHEARTAAKLKHPSLVMVHEIQHDGDQIYIVQEYIEGCNLAQWASAQPRSWDEIARRMIEITTAIGYVHQQGFYHRDLKPGNILIDAEDHAYVADFGLAVHEDALRLLKGKAPGTPPYMSPEQIRGETHWID
;
A
#
# COMPACT_ATOMS: atom_id res chain seq x y z
N MET A 1 17.05 34.17 -30.36
CA MET A 1 15.82 33.66 -29.72
C MET A 1 16.28 32.66 -28.67
N SER A 2 16.54 33.16 -27.45
CA SER A 2 16.95 32.34 -26.32
C SER A 2 15.77 31.49 -25.86
N SER A 3 16.00 30.19 -25.74
CA SER A 3 15.12 29.26 -25.04
C SER A 3 15.28 29.45 -23.53
N ASP A 4 14.29 30.06 -22.91
CA ASP A 4 14.14 30.18 -21.47
C ASP A 4 13.55 28.85 -20.96
N ARG A 5 14.39 27.95 -20.44
CA ARG A 5 13.93 26.74 -19.73
C ARG A 5 13.69 27.11 -18.28
N SER A 6 12.55 26.69 -17.73
CA SER A 6 12.18 26.99 -16.35
C SER A 6 13.12 26.27 -15.36
N PRO A 7 13.38 26.84 -14.16
CA PRO A 7 14.26 26.25 -13.15
C PRO A 7 13.80 24.90 -12.57
N ALA A 8 12.58 24.44 -12.91
CA ALA A 8 12.02 23.20 -12.38
C ALA A 8 12.46 21.93 -13.15
N GLU A 9 13.05 22.08 -14.34
CA GLU A 9 13.51 20.93 -15.15
C GLU A 9 14.91 20.44 -14.79
N GLU A 10 15.68 21.20 -13.98
CA GLU A 10 17.08 20.90 -13.62
C GLU A 10 17.24 20.01 -12.37
N SER A 11 16.15 19.67 -11.68
CA SER A 11 16.19 18.94 -10.39
C SER A 11 15.86 17.44 -10.49
N ALA A 12 15.56 16.92 -11.68
CA ALA A 12 15.24 15.50 -11.85
C ALA A 12 16.47 14.71 -12.31
N LEU A 13 16.84 13.67 -11.54
CA LEU A 13 17.89 12.71 -11.91
C LEU A 13 17.57 12.10 -13.29
N PRO A 14 18.51 12.09 -14.26
CA PRO A 14 18.28 11.39 -15.51
C PRO A 14 18.22 9.88 -15.25
N LEU A 15 17.30 9.18 -15.94
CA LEU A 15 16.94 7.78 -15.69
C LEU A 15 18.13 6.80 -15.60
N PRO A 16 19.19 6.87 -16.44
CA PRO A 16 20.34 5.97 -16.33
C PRO A 16 21.11 6.13 -15.01
N GLN A 17 21.20 7.34 -14.50
CA GLN A 17 21.89 7.68 -13.25
C GLN A 17 21.05 7.24 -12.05
N GLN A 18 19.73 7.40 -12.10
CA GLN A 18 18.82 6.86 -11.07
C GLN A 18 18.96 5.34 -10.96
N GLN A 19 18.93 4.63 -12.10
CA GLN A 19 19.14 3.17 -12.12
C GLN A 19 20.54 2.73 -11.64
N GLN A 20 21.55 3.59 -11.75
CA GLN A 20 22.88 3.31 -11.21
C GLN A 20 22.91 3.47 -9.70
N ILE A 21 22.25 4.50 -9.15
CA ILE A 21 22.10 4.72 -7.71
C ILE A 21 21.33 3.56 -7.08
N ASP A 22 20.18 3.18 -7.64
CA ASP A 22 19.35 2.09 -7.13
C ASP A 22 20.12 0.76 -7.08
N ARG A 23 20.86 0.43 -8.15
CA ARG A 23 21.69 -0.79 -8.19
C ARG A 23 22.78 -0.81 -7.11
N LEU A 24 23.41 0.33 -6.85
CA LEU A 24 24.48 0.43 -5.85
C LEU A 24 23.92 0.34 -4.42
N ALA A 25 22.75 0.92 -4.17
CA ALA A 25 22.04 0.79 -2.89
C ALA A 25 21.62 -0.67 -2.63
N ASP A 26 21.07 -1.34 -3.65
CA ASP A 26 20.71 -2.77 -3.57
C ASP A 26 21.92 -3.68 -3.30
N GLU A 27 23.04 -3.43 -3.97
CA GLU A 27 24.30 -4.15 -3.74
C GLU A 27 24.79 -3.98 -2.30
N PHE A 28 24.75 -2.74 -1.79
CA PHE A 28 25.15 -2.42 -0.42
C PHE A 28 24.26 -3.13 0.62
N GLU A 29 22.94 -3.09 0.46
CA GLU A 29 22.00 -3.76 1.35
C GLU A 29 22.21 -5.29 1.36
N ARG A 30 22.40 -5.89 0.17
CA ARG A 30 22.65 -7.35 0.04
C ARG A 30 23.95 -7.77 0.72
N ALA A 31 25.02 -7.00 0.58
CA ALA A 31 26.29 -7.27 1.24
C ALA A 31 26.14 -7.28 2.77
N TRP A 32 25.42 -6.30 3.32
CA TRP A 32 25.09 -6.26 4.75
C TRP A 32 24.26 -7.45 5.24
N LYS A 33 23.25 -7.85 4.46
CA LYS A 33 22.42 -9.05 4.75
C LYS A 33 23.22 -10.35 4.72
N ASN A 34 24.27 -10.40 3.89
CA ASN A 34 25.20 -11.54 3.82
C ASN A 34 26.30 -11.51 4.91
N GLY A 35 26.18 -10.63 5.91
CA GLY A 35 27.12 -10.55 7.04
C GLY A 35 28.40 -9.78 6.72
N GLN A 36 28.48 -9.11 5.56
CA GLN A 36 29.57 -8.19 5.26
C GLN A 36 29.24 -6.80 5.85
N SER A 37 30.23 -5.91 5.90
CA SER A 37 30.04 -4.52 6.32
C SER A 37 30.80 -3.60 5.37
N PRO A 38 30.34 -3.47 4.11
CA PRO A 38 30.94 -2.56 3.15
C PRO A 38 30.87 -1.12 3.66
N ARG A 39 31.86 -0.30 3.29
CA ARG A 39 31.89 1.11 3.65
C ARG A 39 31.09 1.93 2.63
N ILE A 40 30.31 2.90 3.10
CA ILE A 40 29.59 3.84 2.24
C ILE A 40 30.55 4.53 1.26
N GLU A 41 31.74 4.90 1.71
CA GLU A 41 32.76 5.57 0.92
C GLU A 41 33.15 4.77 -0.34
N ASP A 42 33.24 3.44 -0.23
CA ASP A 42 33.58 2.56 -1.36
C ASP A 42 32.48 2.57 -2.46
N CYS A 43 31.23 2.82 -2.07
CA CYS A 43 30.11 2.98 -2.99
C CYS A 43 30.09 4.38 -3.64
N LEU A 44 30.45 5.42 -2.89
CA LEU A 44 30.52 6.80 -3.40
C LEU A 44 31.62 7.01 -4.44
N ASP A 45 32.69 6.22 -4.38
CA ASP A 45 33.77 6.26 -5.37
C ASP A 45 33.36 5.67 -6.72
N ARG A 46 32.23 4.96 -6.79
CA ARG A 46 31.69 4.31 -8.01
C ARG A 46 30.71 5.20 -8.80
N VAL A 47 30.47 6.43 -8.33
CA VAL A 47 29.59 7.40 -8.99
C VAL A 47 30.30 8.74 -9.18
N ASP A 48 29.87 9.49 -10.19
CA ASP A 48 30.35 10.85 -10.42
C ASP A 48 30.01 11.77 -9.25
N GLU A 49 30.85 12.79 -9.04
CA GLU A 49 30.74 13.73 -7.91
C GLU A 49 29.38 14.43 -7.84
N ALA A 50 28.75 14.70 -8.99
CA ALA A 50 27.41 15.28 -9.07
C ALA A 50 26.30 14.44 -8.39
N TRP A 51 26.52 13.13 -8.23
CA TRP A 51 25.51 12.18 -7.73
C TRP A 51 25.85 11.58 -6.38
N ARG A 52 27.04 11.87 -5.85
CA ARG A 52 27.50 11.35 -4.55
C ARG A 52 26.56 11.71 -3.40
N VAL A 53 25.98 12.90 -3.40
CA VAL A 53 25.03 13.32 -2.35
C VAL A 53 23.75 12.49 -2.39
N HIS A 54 23.20 12.24 -3.58
CA HIS A 54 22.00 11.44 -3.76
C HIS A 54 22.22 9.97 -3.38
N LEU A 55 23.36 9.39 -3.78
CA LEU A 55 23.72 8.03 -3.36
C LEU A 55 24.00 7.95 -1.85
N LEU A 56 24.66 8.97 -1.28
CA LEU A 56 24.92 9.05 0.16
C LEU A 56 23.62 9.06 0.98
N GLU A 57 22.59 9.80 0.53
CA GLU A 57 21.28 9.82 1.18
C GLU A 57 20.65 8.41 1.26
N GLU A 58 20.65 7.68 0.15
CA GLU A 58 20.08 6.33 0.08
C GLU A 58 20.90 5.32 0.90
N LEU A 59 22.23 5.35 0.80
CA LEU A 59 23.11 4.44 1.55
C LEU A 59 23.02 4.66 3.06
N LEU A 60 22.96 5.92 3.51
CA LEU A 60 22.76 6.25 4.93
C LEU A 60 21.39 5.79 5.43
N ALA A 61 20.33 5.94 4.64
CA ALA A 61 19.00 5.46 5.01
C ALA A 61 19.00 3.93 5.19
N VAL A 62 19.64 3.20 4.28
CA VAL A 62 19.81 1.73 4.36
C VAL A 62 20.65 1.32 5.57
N GLU A 63 21.80 1.97 5.81
CA GLU A 63 22.68 1.65 6.95
C GLU A 63 21.98 1.93 8.29
N PHE A 64 21.24 3.03 8.42
CA PHE A 64 20.50 3.35 9.64
C PHE A 64 19.40 2.33 9.93
N ASP A 65 18.67 1.89 8.91
CA ASP A 65 17.65 0.85 9.06
C ASP A 65 18.31 -0.48 9.51
N LEU A 66 19.42 -0.87 8.89
CA LEU A 66 20.15 -2.09 9.24
C LEU A 66 20.74 -2.04 10.66
N LEU A 67 21.31 -0.92 11.08
CA LEU A 67 21.83 -0.76 12.45
C LEU A 67 20.71 -0.86 13.48
N ARG A 68 19.53 -0.28 13.20
CA ARG A 68 18.36 -0.36 14.09
C ARG A 68 17.79 -1.78 14.17
N THR A 69 17.77 -2.55 13.07
CA THR A 69 17.35 -3.97 13.14
C THR A 69 18.29 -4.82 14.02
N ARG A 70 19.51 -4.34 14.28
CA ARG A 70 20.48 -4.95 15.21
C ARG A 70 20.49 -4.29 16.59
N ASP A 71 19.48 -3.47 16.90
CA ASP A 71 19.32 -2.71 18.14
C ASP A 71 20.51 -1.77 18.44
N VAL A 72 21.20 -1.31 17.39
CA VAL A 72 22.30 -0.35 17.49
C VAL A 72 21.75 1.06 17.33
N THR A 73 22.00 1.91 18.31
CA THR A 73 21.61 3.33 18.25
C THR A 73 22.51 4.08 17.26
N VAL A 74 21.89 4.78 16.31
CA VAL A 74 22.61 5.61 15.33
C VAL A 74 23.05 6.93 15.97
N ASP A 75 24.36 7.14 16.08
CA ASP A 75 24.93 8.43 16.49
C ASP A 75 25.00 9.39 15.29
N VAL A 76 23.93 10.16 15.09
CA VAL A 76 23.79 11.13 13.99
C VAL A 76 24.95 12.15 13.96
N GLU A 77 25.52 12.50 15.12
CA GLU A 77 26.61 13.47 15.21
C GLU A 77 27.97 12.86 14.78
N ALA A 78 28.15 11.54 14.95
CA ALA A 78 29.26 10.83 14.33
C ALA A 78 29.17 10.84 12.80
N TYR A 79 27.98 10.66 12.21
CA TYR A 79 27.79 10.69 10.76
C TYR A 79 27.97 12.09 10.16
N ARG A 80 27.56 13.15 10.87
CA ARG A 80 27.87 14.54 10.47
C ARG A 80 29.37 14.82 10.43
N ARG A 81 30.13 14.29 11.40
CA ARG A 81 31.60 14.39 11.40
C ARG A 81 32.26 13.52 10.32
N ARG A 82 31.67 12.37 9.99
CA ARG A 82 32.16 11.46 8.94
C ARG A 82 31.94 12.02 7.52
N PHE A 83 30.87 12.79 7.30
CA PHE A 83 30.51 13.38 6.00
C PHE A 83 30.32 14.91 6.08
N PRO A 84 31.40 15.69 6.25
CA PRO A 84 31.31 17.15 6.37
C PRO A 84 30.76 17.79 5.07
N GLY A 85 29.87 18.77 5.19
CA GLY A 85 29.24 19.46 4.04
C GLY A 85 28.04 18.71 3.43
N CYS A 86 27.67 17.55 3.96
CA CYS A 86 26.52 16.76 3.54
C CYS A 86 25.45 16.66 4.65
N GLU A 87 25.30 17.70 5.48
CA GLU A 87 24.40 17.69 6.64
C GLU A 87 22.92 17.53 6.23
N ALA A 88 22.57 18.06 5.06
CA ALA A 88 21.25 17.87 4.46
C ALA A 88 20.95 16.39 4.18
N ALA A 89 21.94 15.67 3.66
CA ALA A 89 21.82 14.26 3.32
C ALA A 89 21.68 13.37 4.58
N VAL A 90 22.50 13.63 5.59
CA VAL A 90 22.39 12.94 6.90
C VAL A 90 21.01 13.18 7.52
N ARG A 91 20.50 14.42 7.47
CA ARG A 91 19.16 14.75 7.97
C ARG A 91 18.06 14.06 7.16
N ALA A 92 18.17 14.01 5.84
CA ALA A 92 17.23 13.34 4.96
C ALA A 92 17.21 11.82 5.25
N ALA A 93 18.37 11.20 5.41
CA ALA A 93 18.51 9.79 5.77
C ALA A 93 17.88 9.44 7.13
N VAL A 94 18.09 10.27 8.17
CA VAL A 94 17.40 10.10 9.47
C VAL A 94 15.88 10.21 9.29
N ALA A 95 15.40 11.17 8.51
CA ALA A 95 13.96 11.35 8.27
C ALA A 95 13.35 10.22 7.44
N LEU A 96 14.11 9.63 6.50
CA LEU A 96 13.70 8.47 5.71
C LEU A 96 13.72 7.20 6.55
N SER A 97 14.78 6.97 7.33
CA SER A 97 14.87 5.84 8.27
C SER A 97 13.79 5.90 9.36
N ASN A 98 13.49 7.08 9.92
CA ASN A 98 12.37 7.23 10.86
C ASN A 98 11.02 6.94 10.21
N ARG A 99 10.82 7.36 8.95
CA ARG A 99 9.60 7.05 8.18
C ARG A 99 9.50 5.57 7.82
N ARG A 100 10.62 4.91 7.52
CA ARG A 100 10.72 3.47 7.26
C ARG A 100 10.57 2.66 8.55
N SER A 101 11.04 3.16 9.70
CA SER A 101 10.81 2.56 11.02
C SER A 101 9.35 2.68 11.47
N GLN A 102 8.70 3.83 11.24
CA GLN A 102 7.26 3.98 11.46
C GLN A 102 6.42 3.15 10.48
N ARG A 103 6.94 2.88 9.27
CA ARG A 103 6.38 1.87 8.36
C ARG A 103 6.62 0.46 8.85
N ALA A 104 7.81 0.11 9.34
CA ALA A 104 8.10 -1.22 9.88
C ALA A 104 7.32 -1.49 11.18
N GLU A 105 7.07 -0.49 12.02
CA GLU A 105 6.12 -0.60 13.14
C GLU A 105 4.66 -0.64 12.66
N GLY A 106 4.33 -0.01 11.53
CA GLY A 106 3.02 -0.10 10.88
C GLY A 106 2.75 -1.41 10.13
N ASP A 107 3.79 -2.02 9.57
CA ASP A 107 3.79 -3.26 8.78
C ASP A 107 4.02 -4.49 9.68
N ALA A 108 4.86 -4.38 10.73
CA ALA A 108 5.00 -5.41 11.77
C ALA A 108 3.84 -5.41 12.79
N ALA A 109 3.12 -4.30 12.95
CA ALA A 109 1.83 -4.30 13.66
C ALA A 109 0.71 -4.97 12.84
N ASP A 110 0.89 -5.14 11.53
CA ASP A 110 -0.01 -5.93 10.67
C ASP A 110 0.38 -7.42 10.67
N GLU A 111 1.67 -7.75 10.85
CA GLU A 111 2.17 -9.15 10.85
C GLU A 111 2.21 -9.84 12.23
N SER A 112 2.15 -9.12 13.36
CA SER A 112 2.21 -9.71 14.72
C SER A 112 0.91 -9.67 15.53
N ALA A 113 -0.23 -9.26 14.95
CA ALA A 113 -1.51 -9.19 15.65
C ALA A 113 -2.20 -10.56 15.91
N GLY A 114 -1.42 -11.62 16.11
CA GLY A 114 -1.83 -12.85 16.76
C GLY A 114 -1.43 -12.83 18.25
N LYS A 115 -2.28 -12.23 19.10
CA LYS A 115 -2.17 -12.07 20.57
C LYS A 115 -1.28 -10.90 21.05
N HIS A 116 -1.88 -9.73 21.26
CA HIS A 116 -2.20 -9.22 22.60
C HIS A 116 -3.07 -7.94 22.50
N ASP A 117 -4.15 -7.99 23.27
CA ASP A 117 -5.28 -7.11 23.62
C ASP A 117 -5.32 -5.58 23.37
N GLU A 118 -6.45 -5.18 22.77
CA GLU A 118 -7.33 -4.02 23.02
C GLU A 118 -6.88 -2.53 22.97
N GLY A 119 -7.33 -1.88 21.89
CA GLY A 119 -7.84 -0.50 21.89
C GLY A 119 -9.31 -0.44 21.43
N LYS A 120 -10.23 -0.76 22.35
CA LYS A 120 -11.71 -0.58 22.37
C LYS A 120 -12.38 0.05 21.14
N MET A 121 -12.80 -0.80 20.20
CA MET A 121 -14.15 -0.71 19.68
C MET A 121 -14.75 -2.10 19.88
N PRO A 122 -15.83 -2.25 20.67
CA PRO A 122 -16.47 -3.54 20.85
C PRO A 122 -16.88 -4.08 19.48
N LEU A 123 -16.61 -5.35 19.24
CA LEU A 123 -17.13 -6.04 18.06
C LEU A 123 -18.66 -5.88 18.10
N PRO A 124 -19.28 -5.25 17.09
CA PRO A 124 -20.73 -5.14 17.08
C PRO A 124 -21.33 -6.55 17.04
N GLU A 125 -22.36 -6.83 17.83
CA GLU A 125 -23.02 -8.15 17.79
C GLU A 125 -23.68 -8.42 16.43
N ARG A 126 -24.15 -7.36 15.78
CA ARG A 126 -24.78 -7.39 14.46
C ARG A 126 -24.55 -6.08 13.71
N ILE A 127 -24.64 -6.15 12.39
CA ILE A 127 -24.74 -4.99 11.50
C ILE A 127 -25.97 -5.24 10.63
N GLY A 128 -27.00 -4.39 10.75
CA GLY A 128 -28.30 -4.67 10.14
C GLY A 128 -28.83 -6.05 10.53
N ARG A 129 -29.14 -6.88 9.52
CA ARG A 129 -29.65 -8.25 9.72
C ARG A 129 -28.57 -9.30 10.01
N PHE A 130 -27.30 -8.94 9.91
CA PHE A 130 -26.19 -9.89 9.87
C PHE A 130 -25.51 -10.02 11.23
N PRO A 131 -25.58 -11.18 11.90
CA PRO A 131 -24.78 -11.45 13.09
C PRO A 131 -23.30 -11.45 12.72
N VAL A 132 -22.51 -10.63 13.43
CA VAL A 132 -21.07 -10.50 13.17
C VAL A 132 -20.32 -11.58 13.94
N ARG A 133 -19.40 -12.25 13.25
CA ARG A 133 -18.57 -13.31 13.83
C ARG A 133 -17.22 -12.81 14.31
N ARG A 134 -16.53 -12.02 13.47
CA ARG A 134 -15.22 -11.44 13.78
C ARG A 134 -14.87 -10.31 12.82
N ARG A 135 -13.86 -9.52 13.16
CA ARG A 135 -13.24 -8.56 12.24
C ARG A 135 -12.30 -9.29 11.27
N LEU A 136 -12.38 -8.95 9.98
CA LEU A 136 -11.48 -9.43 8.92
C LEU A 136 -10.30 -8.47 8.70
N GLY A 137 -10.56 -7.15 8.78
CA GLY A 137 -9.52 -6.15 8.60
C GLY A 137 -10.00 -4.73 8.94
N LYS A 138 -9.06 -3.80 9.09
CA LYS A 138 -9.33 -2.37 9.28
C LYS A 138 -8.39 -1.55 8.40
N GLY A 139 -8.95 -0.89 7.39
CA GLY A 139 -8.21 -0.04 6.46
C GLY A 139 -8.46 1.45 6.68
N GLY A 140 -7.87 2.27 5.80
CA GLY A 140 -8.15 3.72 5.73
C GLY A 140 -9.63 4.00 5.44
N PHE A 141 -10.27 3.12 4.67
CA PHE A 141 -11.65 3.26 4.24
C PHE A 141 -12.69 2.78 5.26
N GLY A 142 -12.35 1.90 6.20
CA GLY A 142 -13.37 1.28 7.02
C GLY A 142 -12.91 0.05 7.76
N VAL A 143 -13.89 -0.67 8.29
CA VAL A 143 -13.70 -1.97 8.93
C VAL A 143 -14.44 -3.02 8.14
N VAL A 144 -13.79 -4.16 7.90
CA VAL A 144 -14.41 -5.32 7.25
C VAL A 144 -14.67 -6.37 8.31
N TYR A 145 -15.89 -6.89 8.36
CA TYR A 145 -16.32 -7.92 9.30
C TYR A 145 -16.74 -9.19 8.56
N LEU A 146 -16.45 -10.34 9.15
CA LEU A 146 -17.07 -11.60 8.77
C LEU A 146 -18.42 -11.69 9.47
N ALA A 147 -19.48 -11.94 8.72
CA ALA A 147 -20.82 -12.10 9.26
C ALA A 147 -21.56 -13.27 8.62
N HIS A 148 -22.65 -13.70 9.24
CA HIS A 148 -23.56 -14.71 8.68
C HIS A 148 -24.80 -14.02 8.10
N ASP A 149 -25.20 -14.39 6.89
CA ASP A 149 -26.50 -14.02 6.33
C ASP A 149 -27.52 -15.08 6.72
N PRO A 150 -28.43 -14.82 7.68
CA PRO A 150 -29.42 -15.79 8.10
C PRO A 150 -30.49 -16.08 7.03
N GLY A 151 -30.66 -15.19 6.05
CA GLY A 151 -31.65 -15.37 4.99
C GLY A 151 -31.19 -16.34 3.90
N LEU A 152 -29.88 -16.38 3.64
CA LEU A 152 -29.26 -17.24 2.61
C LEU A 152 -28.39 -18.36 3.21
N ASP A 153 -28.28 -18.41 4.53
CA ASP A 153 -27.45 -19.34 5.30
C ASP A 153 -26.01 -19.45 4.79
N ARG A 154 -25.33 -18.31 4.70
CA ARG A 154 -23.93 -18.23 4.20
C ARG A 154 -23.10 -17.21 4.95
N LEU A 155 -21.78 -17.30 4.79
CA LEU A 155 -20.86 -16.27 5.27
C LEU A 155 -20.74 -15.13 4.25
N VAL A 156 -20.58 -13.91 4.75
CA VAL A 156 -20.41 -12.69 3.96
C VAL A 156 -19.36 -11.77 4.60
N ALA A 157 -18.71 -10.97 3.76
CA ALA A 157 -17.85 -9.88 4.21
C ALA A 157 -18.65 -8.57 4.25
N LEU A 158 -18.69 -7.90 5.39
CA LEU A 158 -19.36 -6.62 5.59
C LEU A 158 -18.33 -5.50 5.68
N LYS A 159 -18.25 -4.67 4.64
CA LYS A 159 -17.40 -3.47 4.64
C LYS A 159 -18.19 -2.27 5.13
N VAL A 160 -17.76 -1.72 6.26
CA VAL A 160 -18.38 -0.57 6.94
C VAL A 160 -17.45 0.64 6.80
N PRO A 161 -17.82 1.64 5.98
CA PRO A 161 -17.03 2.86 5.82
C PRO A 161 -16.95 3.64 7.14
N ARG A 162 -15.82 4.34 7.36
CA ARG A 162 -15.71 5.27 8.49
C ARG A 162 -16.68 6.45 8.31
N GLY A 163 -17.32 6.90 9.39
CA GLY A 163 -18.31 7.99 9.34
C GLY A 163 -17.77 9.30 8.75
N GLU A 164 -16.47 9.58 8.90
CA GLU A 164 -15.80 10.75 8.29
C GLU A 164 -15.84 10.74 6.75
N LEU A 165 -15.94 9.56 6.12
CA LEU A 165 -16.02 9.42 4.66
C LEU A 165 -17.42 9.77 4.13
N LEU A 166 -18.42 9.85 5.01
CA LEU A 166 -19.83 10.06 4.70
C LEU A 166 -20.38 11.31 5.40
N ALA A 167 -19.49 12.23 5.79
CA ALA A 167 -19.83 13.39 6.62
C ALA A 167 -20.78 14.38 5.93
N THR A 168 -20.79 14.43 4.61
CA THR A 168 -21.68 15.28 3.81
C THR A 168 -22.60 14.45 2.92
N GLY A 169 -23.80 14.98 2.61
CA GLY A 169 -24.74 14.32 1.70
C GLY A 169 -24.14 14.04 0.31
N GLN A 170 -23.31 14.94 -0.19
CA GLN A 170 -22.61 14.78 -1.47
C GLN A 170 -21.60 13.63 -1.46
N GLN A 171 -20.80 13.50 -0.39
CA GLN A 171 -19.87 12.37 -0.23
C GLN A 171 -20.62 11.04 -0.10
N ARG A 172 -21.75 11.04 0.63
CA ARG A 172 -22.60 9.85 0.78
C ARG A 172 -23.20 9.41 -0.56
N GLU A 173 -23.71 10.35 -1.35
CA GLU A 173 -24.30 10.09 -2.67
C GLU A 173 -23.27 9.59 -3.68
N SER A 174 -22.10 10.23 -3.71
CA SER A 174 -20.99 9.84 -4.58
C SER A 174 -20.45 8.45 -4.21
N PHE A 175 -20.28 8.15 -2.92
CA PHE A 175 -19.91 6.82 -2.44
C PHE A 175 -20.93 5.74 -2.86
N LEU A 176 -22.22 6.00 -2.66
CA LEU A 176 -23.28 5.08 -3.07
C LEU A 176 -23.32 4.90 -4.59
N HIS A 177 -23.05 5.95 -5.37
CA HIS A 177 -22.96 5.86 -6.81
C HIS A 177 -21.82 4.94 -7.26
N GLU A 178 -20.62 5.11 -6.67
CA GLU A 178 -19.44 4.29 -6.95
C GLU A 178 -19.70 2.83 -6.60
N ALA A 179 -20.19 2.57 -5.37
CA ALA A 179 -20.49 1.23 -4.89
C ALA A 179 -21.56 0.53 -5.76
N ARG A 180 -22.63 1.24 -6.15
CA ARG A 180 -23.67 0.69 -7.04
C ARG A 180 -23.13 0.34 -8.41
N THR A 181 -22.11 1.06 -8.86
CA THR A 181 -21.53 0.82 -10.17
C THR A 181 -20.54 -0.34 -10.12
N ALA A 182 -19.74 -0.42 -9.06
CA ALA A 182 -18.93 -1.60 -8.76
C ALA A 182 -19.78 -2.88 -8.64
N ALA A 183 -20.99 -2.79 -8.07
CA ALA A 183 -21.91 -3.93 -7.96
C ALA A 183 -22.46 -4.46 -9.29
N LYS A 184 -22.27 -3.73 -10.40
CA LYS A 184 -22.63 -4.22 -11.75
C LYS A 184 -21.53 -5.06 -12.39
N LEU A 185 -20.30 -4.98 -11.87
CA LEU A 185 -19.15 -5.73 -12.38
C LEU A 185 -19.32 -7.21 -12.06
N LYS A 186 -19.15 -8.07 -13.06
CA LYS A 186 -19.27 -9.52 -12.94
C LYS A 186 -18.14 -10.21 -13.68
N HIS A 187 -17.23 -10.81 -12.92
CA HIS A 187 -16.10 -11.55 -13.44
C HIS A 187 -15.67 -12.61 -12.41
N PRO A 188 -15.25 -13.81 -12.84
CA PRO A 188 -14.91 -14.91 -11.93
C PRO A 188 -13.80 -14.57 -10.93
N SER A 189 -12.85 -13.71 -11.29
CA SER A 189 -11.75 -13.27 -10.44
C SER A 189 -11.97 -11.90 -9.78
N LEU A 190 -13.23 -11.49 -9.60
CA LEU A 190 -13.62 -10.30 -8.83
C LEU A 190 -14.47 -10.70 -7.63
N VAL A 191 -14.21 -10.12 -6.46
CA VAL A 191 -15.09 -10.28 -5.30
C VAL A 191 -16.44 -9.66 -5.61
N MET A 192 -17.51 -10.47 -5.55
CA MET A 192 -18.84 -9.99 -5.86
C MET A 192 -19.40 -9.10 -4.74
N VAL A 193 -19.93 -7.93 -5.11
CA VAL A 193 -20.78 -7.12 -4.23
C VAL A 193 -22.20 -7.67 -4.33
N HIS A 194 -22.72 -8.21 -3.23
CA HIS A 194 -24.09 -8.73 -3.19
C HIS A 194 -25.13 -7.62 -3.08
N GLU A 195 -24.92 -6.69 -2.14
CA GLU A 195 -25.84 -5.59 -1.89
C GLU A 195 -25.18 -4.46 -1.12
N ILE A 196 -25.79 -3.28 -1.22
CA ILE A 196 -25.40 -2.10 -0.44
C ILE A 196 -26.60 -1.76 0.41
N GLN A 197 -26.39 -1.73 1.72
CA GLN A 197 -27.45 -1.60 2.70
C GLN A 197 -27.17 -0.44 3.64
N HIS A 198 -28.20 -0.06 4.38
CA HIS A 198 -28.13 0.98 5.40
C HIS A 198 -28.85 0.51 6.66
N ASP A 199 -28.27 0.83 7.82
CA ASP A 199 -28.86 0.61 9.13
C ASP A 199 -28.80 1.95 9.89
N GLY A 200 -29.93 2.65 9.89
CA GLY A 200 -29.99 4.08 10.25
C GLY A 200 -29.08 4.92 9.33
N ASP A 201 -28.11 5.61 9.94
CA ASP A 201 -27.14 6.43 9.21
C ASP A 201 -25.91 5.66 8.74
N GLN A 202 -25.71 4.42 9.21
CA GLN A 202 -24.57 3.62 8.83
C GLN A 202 -24.83 2.94 7.48
N ILE A 203 -24.00 3.22 6.48
CA ILE A 203 -23.94 2.43 5.25
C ILE A 203 -23.00 1.24 5.46
N TYR A 204 -23.33 0.10 4.88
CA TYR A 204 -22.43 -1.05 4.78
C TYR A 204 -22.62 -1.77 3.44
N ILE A 205 -21.53 -2.37 2.96
CA ILE A 205 -21.52 -3.14 1.71
C ILE A 205 -21.39 -4.61 2.08
N VAL A 206 -22.30 -5.42 1.55
CA VAL A 206 -22.29 -6.88 1.69
C VAL A 206 -21.59 -7.45 0.48
N GLN A 207 -20.48 -8.13 0.71
CA GLN A 207 -19.63 -8.75 -0.30
C GLN A 207 -19.55 -10.24 -0.07
N GLU A 208 -19.20 -10.95 -1.14
CA GLU A 208 -18.77 -12.33 -1.09
C GLU A 208 -17.61 -12.48 -0.10
N TYR A 209 -17.68 -13.52 0.73
CA TYR A 209 -16.58 -13.89 1.59
C TYR A 209 -15.71 -14.92 0.88
N ILE A 210 -14.47 -14.53 0.57
CA ILE A 210 -13.46 -15.45 0.06
C ILE A 210 -12.73 -16.06 1.27
N GLU A 211 -12.88 -17.36 1.46
CA GLU A 211 -12.19 -18.09 2.52
C GLU A 211 -10.76 -18.41 2.09
N GLY A 212 -9.79 -17.83 2.77
CA GLY A 212 -8.37 -18.03 2.48
C GLY A 212 -7.51 -16.88 3.01
N CYS A 213 -6.56 -16.44 2.20
CA CYS A 213 -5.57 -15.42 2.57
C CYS A 213 -5.49 -14.32 1.51
N ASN A 214 -4.68 -13.28 1.74
CA ASN A 214 -4.37 -12.32 0.68
C ASN A 214 -3.09 -12.72 -0.08
N LEU A 215 -2.83 -12.10 -1.24
CA LEU A 215 -1.69 -12.42 -2.09
C LEU A 215 -0.35 -12.18 -1.39
N ALA A 216 -0.26 -11.21 -0.47
CA ALA A 216 0.96 -10.98 0.31
C ALA A 216 1.28 -12.19 1.20
N GLN A 217 0.27 -12.67 1.93
CA GLN A 217 0.37 -13.86 2.78
C GLN A 217 0.64 -15.12 1.94
N TRP A 218 -0.02 -15.24 0.79
CA TRP A 218 0.19 -16.36 -0.12
C TRP A 218 1.63 -16.43 -0.65
N ALA A 219 2.21 -15.27 -0.96
CA ALA A 219 3.58 -15.14 -1.45
C ALA A 219 4.64 -15.34 -0.36
N SER A 220 4.35 -14.93 0.88
CA SER A 220 5.29 -15.07 2.01
C SER A 220 5.24 -16.46 2.67
N ALA A 221 4.11 -17.18 2.56
CA ALA A 221 3.93 -18.48 3.21
C ALA A 221 4.95 -19.54 2.75
N GLN A 222 5.31 -19.55 1.47
CA GLN A 222 6.30 -20.46 0.90
C GLN A 222 6.80 -19.96 -0.47
N PRO A 223 8.00 -20.41 -0.92
CA PRO A 223 8.43 -20.19 -2.29
C PRO A 223 7.41 -20.74 -3.31
N ARG A 224 7.18 -19.99 -4.38
CA ARG A 224 6.23 -20.32 -5.46
C ARG A 224 6.97 -20.56 -6.76
N SER A 225 6.51 -21.53 -7.53
CA SER A 225 6.96 -21.75 -8.90
C SER A 225 6.51 -20.61 -9.82
N TRP A 226 7.27 -20.39 -10.89
CA TRP A 226 6.89 -19.42 -11.92
C TRP A 226 5.51 -19.72 -12.53
N ASP A 227 5.12 -21.00 -12.62
CA ASP A 227 3.81 -21.42 -13.14
C ASP A 227 2.66 -21.09 -12.18
N GLU A 228 2.86 -21.19 -10.87
CA GLU A 228 1.87 -20.71 -9.88
C GLU A 228 1.69 -19.21 -9.97
N ILE A 229 2.80 -18.46 -10.00
CA ILE A 229 2.78 -16.99 -10.10
C ILE A 229 2.08 -16.56 -11.39
N ALA A 230 2.45 -17.15 -12.54
CA ALA A 230 1.86 -16.82 -13.83
C ALA A 230 0.34 -17.07 -13.85
N ARG A 231 -0.13 -18.18 -13.26
CA ARG A 231 -1.58 -18.46 -13.15
C ARG A 231 -2.32 -17.39 -12.36
N ARG A 232 -1.79 -16.96 -11.20
CA ARG A 232 -2.38 -15.86 -10.42
C ARG A 232 -2.39 -14.56 -11.20
N MET A 233 -1.28 -14.23 -11.85
CA MET A 233 -1.19 -13.00 -12.65
C MET A 233 -2.18 -12.99 -13.81
N ILE A 234 -2.46 -14.11 -14.46
CA ILE A 234 -3.48 -14.20 -15.52
C ILE A 234 -4.87 -13.90 -14.95
N GLU A 235 -5.25 -14.50 -13.82
CA GLU A 235 -6.55 -14.27 -13.16
C GLU A 235 -6.71 -12.79 -12.78
N ILE A 236 -5.69 -12.21 -12.13
CA ILE A 236 -5.66 -10.82 -11.69
C ILE A 236 -5.74 -9.85 -12.88
N THR A 237 -4.87 -10.04 -13.89
CA THR A 237 -4.80 -9.12 -15.04
C THR A 237 -6.02 -9.22 -15.94
N THR A 238 -6.63 -10.40 -16.07
CA THR A 238 -7.89 -10.58 -16.80
C THR A 238 -9.03 -9.85 -16.09
N ALA A 239 -9.10 -9.96 -14.76
CA ALA A 239 -10.08 -9.21 -13.96
C ALA A 239 -9.92 -7.69 -14.11
N ILE A 240 -8.69 -7.18 -14.00
CA ILE A 240 -8.38 -5.76 -14.17
C ILE A 240 -8.72 -5.30 -15.59
N GLY A 241 -8.35 -6.08 -16.60
CA GLY A 241 -8.67 -5.80 -18.00
C GLY A 241 -10.18 -5.69 -18.24
N TYR A 242 -10.98 -6.59 -17.64
CA TYR A 242 -12.43 -6.50 -17.66
C TYR A 242 -12.94 -5.20 -17.01
N VAL A 243 -12.44 -4.84 -15.82
CA VAL A 243 -12.83 -3.61 -15.11
C VAL A 243 -12.53 -2.37 -15.95
N HIS A 244 -11.35 -2.32 -16.58
CA HIS A 244 -10.94 -1.21 -17.45
C HIS A 244 -11.84 -1.09 -18.70
N GLN A 245 -12.26 -2.21 -19.30
CA GLN A 245 -13.22 -2.20 -20.41
C GLN A 245 -14.60 -1.67 -20.01
N GLN A 246 -14.94 -1.75 -18.72
CA GLN A 246 -16.17 -1.15 -18.19
C GLN A 246 -15.99 0.34 -17.83
N GLY A 247 -14.81 0.92 -18.04
CA GLY A 247 -14.50 2.31 -17.72
C GLY A 247 -14.19 2.57 -16.24
N PHE A 248 -13.79 1.53 -15.50
CA PHE A 248 -13.42 1.60 -14.09
C PHE A 248 -11.95 1.32 -13.90
N TYR A 249 -11.41 1.83 -12.80
CA TYR A 249 -10.01 1.68 -12.43
C TYR A 249 -9.92 1.39 -10.93
N HIS A 250 -9.03 0.49 -10.54
CA HIS A 250 -8.95 0.03 -9.15
C HIS A 250 -8.37 1.08 -8.20
N ARG A 251 -7.32 1.80 -8.62
CA ARG A 251 -6.61 2.88 -7.90
C ARG A 251 -5.89 2.54 -6.57
N ASP A 252 -6.21 1.41 -5.93
CA ASP A 252 -5.47 0.86 -4.78
C ASP A 252 -5.16 -0.64 -4.99
N LEU A 253 -4.71 -1.01 -6.20
CA LEU A 253 -4.31 -2.39 -6.46
C LEU A 253 -3.02 -2.70 -5.70
N LYS A 254 -3.09 -3.66 -4.79
CA LYS A 254 -1.95 -4.15 -3.99
C LYS A 254 -2.19 -5.59 -3.56
N PRO A 255 -1.14 -6.34 -3.17
CA PRO A 255 -1.30 -7.73 -2.72
C PRO A 255 -2.31 -7.93 -1.58
N GLY A 256 -2.48 -6.93 -0.70
CA GLY A 256 -3.48 -6.98 0.37
C GLY A 256 -4.94 -6.90 -0.10
N ASN A 257 -5.19 -6.41 -1.32
CA ASN A 257 -6.53 -6.32 -1.94
C ASN A 257 -6.79 -7.46 -2.94
N ILE A 258 -5.88 -8.44 -3.02
CA ILE A 258 -6.05 -9.65 -3.83
C ILE A 258 -6.19 -10.82 -2.86
N LEU A 259 -7.35 -11.46 -2.88
CA LEU A 259 -7.68 -12.62 -2.04
C LEU A 259 -7.38 -13.90 -2.82
N ILE A 260 -6.83 -14.90 -2.13
CA ILE A 260 -6.61 -16.25 -2.63
C ILE A 260 -7.47 -17.19 -1.81
N ASP A 261 -8.32 -17.97 -2.48
CA ASP A 261 -9.17 -18.96 -1.82
C ASP A 261 -8.43 -20.27 -1.49
N ALA A 262 -9.16 -21.25 -0.93
CA ALA A 262 -8.62 -22.56 -0.59
C ALA A 262 -8.24 -23.39 -1.83
N GLU A 263 -8.90 -23.15 -2.96
CA GLU A 263 -8.66 -23.75 -4.27
C GLU A 263 -7.51 -23.08 -5.05
N ASP A 264 -6.83 -22.12 -4.43
CA ASP A 264 -5.71 -21.37 -5.00
C ASP A 264 -6.13 -20.51 -6.21
N HIS A 265 -7.31 -19.88 -6.19
CA HIS A 265 -7.77 -18.90 -7.19
C HIS A 265 -7.66 -17.46 -6.67
N ALA A 266 -7.27 -16.54 -7.54
CA ALA A 266 -7.19 -15.11 -7.20
C ALA A 266 -8.50 -14.36 -7.46
N TYR A 267 -8.86 -13.54 -6.48
CA TYR A 267 -10.00 -12.63 -6.50
C TYR A 267 -9.54 -11.23 -6.15
N VAL A 268 -9.80 -10.28 -7.02
CA VAL A 268 -9.46 -8.90 -6.72
C VAL A 268 -10.65 -8.25 -5.98
N ALA A 269 -10.36 -7.57 -4.88
CA ALA A 269 -11.34 -6.99 -3.96
C ALA A 269 -11.33 -5.46 -4.00
N ASP A 270 -12.31 -4.82 -3.36
CA ASP A 270 -12.31 -3.36 -3.09
C ASP A 270 -12.28 -2.42 -4.31
N PHE A 271 -12.69 -2.89 -5.49
CA PHE A 271 -12.89 -2.04 -6.66
C PHE A 271 -13.99 -1.00 -6.48
N GLY A 272 -13.77 0.20 -7.04
CA GLY A 272 -14.79 1.25 -7.07
C GLY A 272 -15.20 1.76 -5.70
N LEU A 273 -14.31 1.66 -4.70
CA LEU A 273 -14.40 2.40 -3.44
C LEU A 273 -13.14 3.28 -3.21
N ALA A 274 -12.14 3.12 -4.08
CA ALA A 274 -10.82 3.75 -3.97
C ALA A 274 -10.82 5.21 -4.43
N VAL A 275 -11.76 5.64 -5.29
CA VAL A 275 -11.83 7.05 -5.74
C VAL A 275 -12.08 7.97 -4.55
N HIS A 276 -12.93 7.56 -3.60
CA HIS A 276 -13.11 8.28 -2.34
C HIS A 276 -11.94 8.15 -1.38
N GLU A 277 -11.27 6.99 -1.35
CA GLU A 277 -10.10 6.78 -0.49
C GLU A 277 -8.97 7.76 -0.82
N ASP A 278 -8.72 7.96 -2.11
CA ASP A 278 -7.70 8.86 -2.61
C ASP A 278 -8.07 10.32 -2.40
N ALA A 279 -9.32 10.70 -2.73
CA ALA A 279 -9.82 12.05 -2.51
C ALA A 279 -9.76 12.45 -1.01
N LEU A 280 -10.10 11.55 -0.09
CA LEU A 280 -10.01 11.83 1.35
C LEU A 280 -8.58 11.80 1.89
N ARG A 281 -7.69 10.98 1.35
CA ARG A 281 -6.26 11.03 1.69
C ARG A 281 -5.66 12.37 1.27
N LEU A 282 -5.94 12.82 0.04
CA LEU A 282 -5.54 14.12 -0.49
C LEU A 282 -6.06 15.27 0.39
N LEU A 283 -7.34 15.24 0.79
CA LEU A 283 -7.92 16.23 1.70
C LEU A 283 -7.25 16.28 3.09
N LYS A 284 -6.65 15.16 3.52
CA LYS A 284 -5.91 15.04 4.79
C LYS A 284 -4.40 15.27 4.63
N GLY A 285 -3.94 15.74 3.47
CA GLY A 285 -2.52 15.97 3.18
C GLY A 285 -1.68 14.69 3.12
N LYS A 286 -2.32 13.53 2.89
CA LYS A 286 -1.67 12.23 2.73
C LYS A 286 -1.71 11.82 1.26
N ALA A 287 -0.63 11.22 0.77
CA ALA A 287 -0.59 10.68 -0.59
C ALA A 287 -1.65 9.57 -0.77
N PRO A 288 -2.38 9.55 -1.91
CA PRO A 288 -3.41 8.54 -2.21
C PRO A 288 -2.82 7.17 -2.55
N GLY A 289 -3.20 6.11 -1.81
CA GLY A 289 -2.84 4.69 -2.05
C GLY A 289 -1.82 4.09 -1.06
N THR A 290 -1.18 2.98 -1.45
CA THR A 290 -0.08 2.33 -0.71
C THR A 290 1.26 2.56 -1.45
N PRO A 291 2.21 3.38 -0.94
CA PRO A 291 3.27 3.99 -1.77
C PRO A 291 4.15 3.07 -2.62
N PRO A 292 4.50 1.83 -2.22
CA PRO A 292 5.25 0.91 -3.07
C PRO A 292 4.51 0.47 -4.34
N TYR A 293 3.19 0.61 -4.37
CA TYR A 293 2.32 0.18 -5.47
C TYR A 293 1.68 1.36 -6.23
N MET A 294 2.05 2.59 -5.86
CA MET A 294 1.59 3.79 -6.57
C MET A 294 2.41 4.00 -7.84
N SER A 295 1.75 4.46 -8.88
CA SER A 295 2.46 5.01 -10.02
C SER A 295 3.08 6.38 -9.71
N PRO A 296 4.14 6.80 -10.43
CA PRO A 296 4.79 8.10 -10.22
C PRO A 296 3.81 9.28 -10.30
N GLU A 297 2.83 9.23 -11.19
CA GLU A 297 1.77 10.23 -11.37
C GLU A 297 0.79 10.27 -10.19
N GLN A 298 0.46 9.12 -9.57
CA GLN A 298 -0.32 9.06 -8.34
C GLN A 298 0.41 9.75 -7.17
N ILE A 299 1.72 9.52 -7.04
CA ILE A 299 2.55 10.14 -5.99
C ILE A 299 2.59 11.67 -6.15
N ARG A 300 2.61 12.16 -7.40
CA ARG A 300 2.61 13.60 -7.73
C ARG A 300 1.23 14.26 -7.56
N GLY A 301 0.18 13.49 -7.27
CA GLY A 301 -1.18 14.01 -7.17
C GLY A 301 -1.75 14.44 -8.53
N GLU A 302 -1.18 13.95 -9.63
CA GLU A 302 -1.62 14.20 -11.00
C GLU A 302 -2.82 13.30 -11.33
N THR A 303 -3.91 13.48 -10.58
CA THR A 303 -5.11 12.62 -10.63
C THR A 303 -5.86 12.62 -11.96
N HIS A 304 -5.45 13.47 -12.90
CA HIS A 304 -5.95 13.56 -14.27
C HIS A 304 -5.18 12.65 -15.26
N TRP A 305 -4.06 12.06 -14.84
CA TRP A 305 -3.26 11.07 -15.58
C TRP A 305 -3.36 9.67 -14.97
N ILE A 306 -4.04 9.54 -13.85
CA ILE A 306 -4.36 8.22 -13.30
C ILE A 306 -5.39 7.64 -14.26
N ASP A 307 -4.94 6.71 -15.11
CA ASP A 307 -5.82 5.78 -15.84
C ASP A 307 -6.93 5.34 -14.89
#